data_AF-A0A6G0Y7T0-F1
#
_entry.id   AF-A0A6G0Y7T0-F1
#
_cell.length_a   1.000
_cell.length_b   1.000
_cell.length_c   1.000
_cell.angle_alpha   90.00
_cell.angle_beta   90.00
_cell.angle_gamma   90.00
#
_symmetry.space_group_name_H-M   'P 1'
#
loop_
_entity.id
_entity.type
_entity.pdbx_description
1 polymer ?
#
loop_
_entity_poly.entity_id
_entity_poly.type
_entity_poly.pdbx_seq_one_letter_code
_entity_poly.pdbx_strand_id
1 'polypeptide(L)'
;MSDSEVEVALLDDDSGVEYTCMMTAEEIERGNSGLKRIYKSIKDHNNKSGNGPRTWVYFNTMGFVIGSKPYMKPIATVSSTGVKNYATNNESVFNVASETLSSEPPRKNLIQIPTVDKVVLAIQQNKTIDEENRERRHREKMEQKKEALDLLSRLITALEK
;
A
#
# COMPACT_ATOMS: atom_id res chain seq x y z
N MET A 1 20.79 5.60 18.25
CA MET A 1 20.37 6.29 17.02
C MET A 1 19.23 7.19 17.44
N SER A 2 19.43 8.51 17.43
CA SER A 2 18.37 9.44 17.78
C SER A 2 17.45 9.58 16.58
N ASP A 3 16.18 9.24 16.74
CA ASP A 3 15.19 9.43 15.67
C ASP A 3 15.08 10.92 15.38
N SER A 4 15.32 11.28 14.12
CA SER A 4 15.28 12.68 13.69
C SER A 4 13.81 13.10 13.55
N GLU A 5 13.32 13.85 14.53
CA GLU A 5 11.98 14.44 14.49
C GLU A 5 11.99 15.67 13.55
N VAL A 6 10.94 15.79 12.75
CA VAL A 6 10.71 16.89 11.82
C VAL A 6 9.55 17.71 12.33
N GLU A 7 9.74 19.03 12.38
CA GLU A 7 8.70 19.99 12.69
C GLU A 7 7.77 20.14 11.48
N VAL A 8 6.49 19.83 11.65
CA VAL A 8 5.45 19.98 10.62
C VAL A 8 4.48 21.06 11.08
N ALA A 9 4.38 22.14 10.32
CA ALA A 9 3.41 23.20 10.51
C ALA A 9 2.21 23.00 9.56
N LEU A 10 1.01 23.01 10.11
CA LEU A 10 -0.25 23.03 9.38
C LEU A 10 -0.91 24.39 9.62
N LEU A 11 -1.14 25.13 8.55
CA LEU A 11 -1.85 26.40 8.60
C LEU A 11 -3.32 26.13 8.27
N ASP A 12 -4.20 26.46 9.21
CA ASP A 12 -5.63 26.44 8.97
C ASP A 12 -6.05 27.77 8.34
N ASP A 13 -6.29 27.76 7.02
CA ASP A 13 -6.62 28.94 6.22
C ASP A 13 -7.87 29.70 6.74
N ASP A 14 -8.80 29.03 7.42
CA ASP A 14 -10.04 29.61 7.94
C ASP A 14 -9.88 30.29 9.32
N SER A 15 -8.88 29.88 10.12
CA SER A 15 -8.70 30.35 11.51
C SER A 15 -7.42 31.17 11.70
N GLY A 16 -6.48 31.09 10.75
CA GLY A 16 -5.16 31.69 10.85
C GLY A 16 -4.29 31.08 11.96
N VAL A 17 -4.72 29.94 12.53
CA VAL A 17 -3.97 29.23 13.57
C VAL A 17 -2.97 28.30 12.92
N GLU A 18 -1.72 28.41 13.35
CA GLU A 18 -0.63 27.50 12.99
C GLU A 18 -0.58 26.36 14.02
N TYR A 19 -0.73 25.14 13.51
CA TYR A 19 -0.59 23.92 14.29
C TYR A 19 0.76 23.29 13.99
N THR A 20 1.64 23.29 14.99
CA THR A 20 2.96 22.68 14.88
C THR A 20 2.99 21.36 15.62
N CYS A 21 3.44 20.31 14.94
CA CYS A 21 3.60 18.98 15.50
C CYS A 21 4.98 18.43 15.15
N MET A 22 5.67 17.84 16.12
CA MET A 22 6.89 17.08 15.89
C MET A 22 6.49 15.68 15.42
N MET A 23 6.89 15.31 14.20
CA MET A 23 6.62 13.99 13.64
C MET A 23 7.90 13.32 13.20
N THR A 24 8.00 12.02 13.42
CA THR A 24 9.08 11.21 12.87
C THR A 24 8.86 10.96 11.37
N ALA A 25 9.94 10.71 10.63
CA ALA A 25 9.85 10.37 9.21
C ALA A 25 8.94 9.13 8.97
N GLU A 26 8.98 8.14 9.86
CA GLU A 26 8.16 6.94 9.78
C GLU A 26 6.66 7.22 9.91
N GLU A 27 6.28 8.17 10.77
CA GLU A 27 4.88 8.58 10.95
C GLU A 27 4.34 9.27 9.71
N ILE A 28 5.14 10.16 9.11
CA ILE A 28 4.81 10.85 7.85
C ILE A 28 4.64 9.82 6.72
N GLU A 29 5.57 8.87 6.59
CA GLU A 29 5.50 7.82 5.58
C GLU A 29 4.27 6.92 5.75
N ARG A 30 3.94 6.57 6.99
CA ARG A 30 2.75 5.79 7.33
C ARG A 30 1.48 6.54 6.95
N GLY A 31 1.38 7.83 7.29
CA GLY A 31 0.26 8.69 6.93
C GLY A 31 0.09 8.81 5.41
N ASN A 32 1.18 9.10 4.69
CA ASN A 32 1.19 9.20 3.23
C ASN A 32 0.79 7.88 2.55
N SER A 33 1.24 6.75 3.09
CA SER A 33 0.87 5.41 2.60
C SER A 33 -0.61 5.12 2.78
N GLY A 34 -1.20 5.52 3.92
CA GLY A 34 -2.64 5.45 4.15
C GLY A 34 -3.43 6.29 3.15
N LEU A 35 -2.98 7.54 2.92
CA LEU A 35 -3.61 8.48 2.01
C LEU A 35 -3.63 7.98 0.56
N LYS A 36 -2.51 7.44 0.09
CA LYS A 36 -2.41 6.78 -1.23
C LYS A 36 -3.37 5.60 -1.38
N ARG A 37 -3.53 4.79 -0.32
CA ARG A 37 -4.42 3.62 -0.32
C ARG A 37 -5.89 4.04 -0.45
N ILE A 38 -6.32 5.07 0.26
CA ILE A 38 -7.68 5.63 0.17
C ILE A 38 -7.94 6.13 -1.26
N TYR A 39 -7.04 6.95 -1.81
CA TYR A 39 -7.17 7.47 -3.17
C TYR A 39 -7.30 6.34 -4.21
N LYS A 40 -6.41 5.35 -4.15
CA LYS A 40 -6.43 4.21 -5.08
C LYS A 40 -7.71 3.39 -4.93
N SER A 41 -8.15 3.12 -3.70
CA SER A 41 -9.40 2.39 -3.44
C SER A 41 -10.62 3.09 -4.04
N ILE A 42 -10.71 4.41 -3.93
CA ILE A 42 -11.81 5.20 -4.51
C ILE A 42 -11.71 5.20 -6.04
N LYS A 43 -10.52 5.45 -6.60
CA LYS A 43 -10.30 5.47 -8.05
C LYS A 43 -10.64 4.11 -8.69
N ASP A 44 -10.21 3.02 -8.08
CA ASP A 44 -10.48 1.66 -8.54
C ASP A 44 -11.96 1.28 -8.38
N HIS A 45 -12.65 1.80 -7.36
CA HIS A 45 -14.09 1.58 -7.18
C HIS A 45 -14.91 2.29 -8.26
N ASN A 46 -14.57 3.55 -8.54
CA ASN A 46 -15.28 4.40 -9.49
C ASN A 46 -15.00 4.00 -10.96
N ASN A 47 -13.87 3.35 -11.24
CA ASN A 47 -13.54 2.83 -12.56
C ASN A 47 -14.27 1.52 -12.91
N LYS A 48 -15.04 0.93 -11.98
CA LYS A 48 -15.81 -0.29 -12.23
C LYS A 48 -17.24 0.06 -12.65
N SER A 49 -17.68 -0.53 -13.76
CA SER A 49 -19.07 -0.39 -14.23
C SER A 49 -20.05 -0.95 -13.21
N GLY A 50 -21.22 -0.31 -13.08
CA GLY A 50 -22.31 -0.72 -12.18
C GLY A 50 -22.15 -0.29 -10.71
N ASN A 51 -21.04 0.33 -10.33
CA ASN A 51 -20.88 0.91 -8.99
C ASN A 51 -21.42 2.34 -8.93
N GLY A 52 -21.99 2.70 -7.78
CA GLY A 52 -22.28 4.10 -7.44
C GLY A 52 -20.98 4.91 -7.23
N PRO A 53 -20.99 6.23 -7.44
CA PRO A 53 -19.80 7.06 -7.26
C PRO A 53 -19.42 7.16 -5.78
N ARG A 54 -18.16 6.86 -5.46
CA ARG A 54 -17.58 7.12 -4.14
C ARG A 54 -16.81 8.42 -4.16
N THR A 55 -17.11 9.30 -3.21
CA THR A 55 -16.51 10.65 -3.12
C THR A 55 -15.62 10.76 -1.89
N TRP A 56 -14.59 11.59 -1.99
CA TRP A 56 -13.73 12.00 -0.88
C TRP A 56 -13.27 13.43 -1.12
N VAL A 57 -13.35 14.28 -0.10
CA VAL A 57 -13.09 15.73 -0.22
C VAL A 57 -11.73 16.02 -0.85
N TYR A 58 -10.71 15.23 -0.49
CA TYR A 58 -9.35 15.40 -0.99
C TYR A 58 -9.05 14.62 -2.28
N PHE A 59 -10.05 14.03 -2.94
CA PHE A 59 -9.82 13.17 -4.11
C PHE A 59 -9.14 13.92 -5.27
N ASN A 60 -9.60 15.14 -5.56
CA ASN A 60 -9.04 15.97 -6.63
C ASN A 60 -7.63 16.47 -6.28
N THR A 61 -7.45 17.00 -5.07
CA THR A 61 -6.16 17.48 -4.57
C THR A 61 -5.12 16.36 -4.59
N MET A 62 -5.49 15.18 -4.11
CA MET A 62 -4.61 14.01 -4.13
C MET A 62 -4.33 13.56 -5.57
N GLY A 63 -5.33 13.58 -6.44
CA GLY A 63 -5.17 13.32 -7.87
C GLY A 63 -4.15 14.23 -8.55
N PHE A 64 -4.10 15.51 -8.19
CA PHE A 64 -3.09 16.45 -8.68
C PHE A 64 -1.67 16.08 -8.20
N VAL A 65 -1.52 15.76 -6.92
CA VAL A 65 -0.20 15.47 -6.31
C VAL A 65 0.38 14.11 -6.72
N ILE A 66 -0.47 13.09 -6.89
CA ILE A 66 -0.02 11.70 -7.13
C ILE A 66 -0.56 11.05 -8.39
N GLY A 67 -1.61 11.59 -9.02
CA GLY A 67 -2.34 10.90 -10.09
C GLY A 67 -1.55 10.70 -11.39
N SER A 68 -0.54 11.54 -11.66
CA SER A 68 0.34 11.43 -12.83
C SER A 68 1.51 10.47 -12.64
N LYS A 69 1.77 10.01 -11.40
CA LYS A 69 2.96 9.23 -11.09
C LYS A 69 2.85 7.80 -11.62
N PRO A 70 3.95 7.19 -12.10
CA PRO A 70 3.91 5.88 -12.76
C PRO A 70 3.40 4.76 -11.85
N TYR A 71 3.62 4.85 -10.54
CA TYR A 71 3.13 3.86 -9.57
C TYR A 71 1.59 3.88 -9.36
N MET A 72 0.88 4.87 -9.90
CA MET A 72 -0.59 4.90 -9.91
C MET A 72 -1.18 4.09 -11.08
N LYS A 73 -0.37 3.72 -12.07
CA LYS A 73 -0.79 2.87 -13.19
C LYS A 73 -0.27 1.44 -12.94
N PRO A 74 -1.06 0.40 -13.27
CA PRO A 74 -0.56 -0.98 -13.20
C PRO A 74 0.61 -1.16 -14.18
N ILE A 75 1.68 -1.84 -13.74
CA ILE A 75 2.89 -2.09 -14.54
C ILE A 75 2.56 -2.90 -15.80
N ALA A 76 1.62 -3.83 -15.68
CA ALA A 76 1.05 -4.58 -16.79
C ALA A 76 -0.43 -4.83 -16.52
N THR A 77 -1.24 -4.77 -17.57
CA THR A 77 -2.62 -5.25 -17.54
C THR A 77 -2.66 -6.55 -18.33
N VAL A 78 -2.92 -7.67 -17.65
CA VAL A 78 -3.13 -8.96 -18.31
C VAL A 78 -4.62 -9.11 -18.59
N SER A 79 -4.98 -9.20 -19.86
CA SER A 79 -6.35 -9.48 -20.29
C SER A 79 -6.51 -10.99 -20.48
N SER A 80 -7.59 -11.57 -19.95
CA SER A 80 -7.97 -12.96 -20.23
C SER A 80 -8.43 -13.17 -21.68
N THR A 81 -8.77 -12.08 -22.38
CA THR A 81 -8.91 -12.03 -23.83
C THR A 81 -7.53 -11.76 -24.40
N GLY A 82 -6.83 -12.81 -24.84
CA GLY A 82 -5.39 -12.80 -25.14
C GLY A 82 -4.95 -11.83 -26.24
N VAL A 83 -4.81 -10.55 -25.91
CA VAL A 83 -4.14 -9.54 -26.76
C VAL A 83 -3.03 -8.90 -25.95
N LYS A 84 -1.78 -9.21 -26.30
CA LYS A 84 -0.58 -8.59 -25.74
C LYS A 84 -0.42 -7.21 -26.36
N ASN A 85 -1.00 -6.18 -25.74
CA ASN A 85 -0.71 -4.80 -26.12
C ASN A 85 0.59 -4.38 -25.42
N TYR A 86 1.72 -4.54 -26.12
CA TYR A 86 2.90 -3.73 -25.82
C TYR A 86 2.56 -2.29 -26.19
N ALA A 87 2.71 -1.37 -25.24
CA ALA A 87 2.48 0.04 -25.48
C ALA A 87 3.58 0.58 -26.42
N THR A 88 3.30 0.59 -27.72
CA THR A 88 4.07 1.36 -28.69
C THR A 88 3.33 2.68 -28.90
N ASN A 89 4.01 3.80 -28.63
CA ASN A 89 3.52 5.13 -28.92
C ASN A 89 3.21 5.28 -30.43
N ASN A 90 2.04 5.86 -30.72
CA ASN A 90 1.65 6.63 -31.90
C ASN A 90 2.04 6.11 -33.31
N GLU A 91 1.09 5.53 -34.04
CA GLU A 91 0.37 6.12 -35.18
C GLU A 91 -0.43 5.04 -35.93
N SER A 92 -1.46 5.48 -36.65
CA SER A 92 -2.45 4.72 -37.40
C SER A 92 -1.89 3.72 -38.42
N VAL A 93 -2.55 2.55 -38.57
CA VAL A 93 -3.18 2.02 -39.81
C VAL A 93 -3.49 0.50 -39.63
N PHE A 94 -4.59 0.08 -40.25
CA PHE A 94 -5.22 -1.24 -40.27
C PHE A 94 -4.38 -2.41 -40.88
N ASN A 95 -4.70 -3.61 -40.39
CA ASN A 95 -4.91 -4.90 -41.08
C ASN A 95 -3.78 -5.93 -41.39
N VAL A 96 -4.14 -7.16 -40.97
CA VAL A 96 -3.95 -8.50 -41.56
C VAL A 96 -2.60 -9.23 -41.36
N ALA A 97 -2.77 -10.51 -40.99
CA ALA A 97 -1.78 -11.53 -40.64
C ALA A 97 -0.85 -11.96 -41.78
N SER A 98 0.39 -12.37 -41.46
CA SER A 98 0.91 -13.71 -41.76
C SER A 98 2.31 -13.95 -41.13
N GLU A 99 2.51 -15.20 -40.75
CA GLU A 99 3.72 -16.04 -40.63
C GLU A 99 5.14 -15.47 -40.45
N THR A 100 5.81 -16.05 -39.43
CA THR A 100 7.23 -16.48 -39.33
C THR A 100 8.36 -15.53 -39.77
N LEU A 101 9.30 -15.26 -38.85
CA LEU A 101 10.68 -15.78 -38.88
C LEU A 101 11.54 -15.16 -37.77
N SER A 102 12.51 -15.96 -37.35
CA SER A 102 13.51 -15.72 -36.30
C SER A 102 14.30 -14.41 -36.49
N SER A 103 14.42 -13.61 -35.43
CA SER A 103 15.62 -12.78 -35.21
C SER A 103 15.83 -12.57 -33.70
N GLU A 104 17.07 -12.81 -33.29
CA GLU A 104 17.57 -12.83 -31.92
C GLU A 104 17.75 -11.40 -31.37
N PRO A 105 17.32 -11.08 -30.13
CA PRO A 105 17.56 -9.76 -29.54
C PRO A 105 18.81 -9.72 -28.63
N PRO A 106 19.41 -8.52 -28.45
CA PRO A 106 20.76 -8.33 -27.90
C PRO A 106 20.84 -8.54 -26.39
N ARG A 107 22.00 -9.01 -25.95
CA ARG A 107 22.35 -9.29 -24.55
C ARG A 107 22.26 -8.02 -23.69
N LYS A 108 21.33 -8.01 -22.75
CA LYS A 108 21.24 -7.04 -21.66
C LYS A 108 21.33 -7.80 -20.34
N ASN A 109 22.21 -7.31 -19.47
CA ASN A 109 22.67 -7.94 -18.24
C ASN A 109 21.50 -8.51 -17.42
N LEU A 110 21.49 -9.85 -17.29
CA LEU A 110 20.57 -10.58 -16.42
C LEU A 110 20.85 -10.19 -14.97
N ILE A 111 20.02 -9.32 -14.43
CA ILE A 111 19.68 -9.35 -13.01
C ILE A 111 19.27 -10.80 -12.73
N GLN A 112 20.04 -11.49 -11.89
CA GLN A 112 19.81 -12.90 -11.59
C GLN A 112 18.39 -13.06 -11.02
N ILE A 113 17.46 -13.47 -11.87
CA ILE A 113 16.11 -13.84 -11.45
C ILE A 113 16.31 -15.06 -10.54
N PRO A 114 16.00 -14.98 -9.23
CA PRO A 114 16.13 -16.13 -8.37
C PRO A 114 15.22 -17.23 -8.91
N THR A 115 15.77 -18.44 -9.04
CA THR A 115 15.05 -19.64 -9.48
C THR A 115 13.69 -19.74 -8.77
N VAL A 116 12.65 -20.17 -9.47
CA VAL A 116 11.25 -20.26 -8.99
C VAL A 116 11.17 -20.84 -7.56
N ASP A 117 12.01 -21.82 -7.24
CA ASP A 117 12.10 -22.44 -5.91
C ASP A 117 12.46 -21.47 -4.78
N LYS A 118 13.37 -20.52 -5.02
CA LYS A 118 13.76 -19.50 -4.04
C LYS A 118 12.61 -18.54 -3.73
N VAL A 119 11.81 -18.20 -4.75
CA VAL A 119 10.63 -17.35 -4.60
C VAL A 119 9.55 -18.07 -3.79
N VAL A 120 9.32 -19.36 -4.08
CA VAL A 120 8.35 -20.18 -3.34
C VAL A 120 8.75 -20.31 -1.86
N LEU A 121 10.03 -20.57 -1.57
CA LEU A 121 10.54 -20.65 -0.20
C LEU A 121 10.38 -19.32 0.55
N ALA A 122 10.72 -18.19 -0.07
CA ALA A 122 10.56 -16.88 0.54
C ALA A 122 9.08 -16.55 0.84
N ILE A 123 8.15 -16.93 -0.04
CA ILE A 123 6.71 -16.77 0.20
C ILE A 123 6.28 -17.60 1.41
N GLN A 124 6.76 -18.84 1.54
CA GLN A 124 6.41 -19.71 2.66
C GLN A 124 6.94 -19.16 3.99
N GLN A 125 8.19 -18.65 4.01
CA GLN A 125 8.79 -18.03 5.19
C GLN A 125 8.07 -16.74 5.60
N ASN A 126 7.69 -15.90 4.64
CA ASN A 126 6.92 -14.69 4.94
C ASN A 126 5.56 -15.03 5.55
N LYS A 127 4.89 -16.09 5.08
CA LYS A 127 3.63 -16.56 5.67
C LYS A 127 3.80 -16.98 7.13
N THR A 128 4.86 -17.70 7.47
CA THR A 128 5.11 -18.12 8.85
C THR A 128 5.42 -16.94 9.76
N ILE A 129 6.22 -15.98 9.27
CA ILE A 129 6.55 -14.75 10.00
C ILE A 129 5.30 -13.90 10.26
N ASP A 130 4.43 -13.76 9.26
CA ASP A 130 3.19 -13.00 9.40
C ASP A 130 2.26 -13.61 10.45
N GLU A 131 2.18 -14.95 10.48
CA GLU A 131 1.36 -15.68 11.45
C GLU A 131 1.91 -15.55 12.86
N GLU A 132 3.22 -15.74 13.04
CA GLU A 132 3.89 -15.53 14.32
C GLU A 132 3.71 -14.10 14.84
N ASN A 133 3.82 -13.10 13.95
CA ASN A 133 3.60 -11.70 14.31
C ASN A 133 2.15 -11.40 14.71
N ARG A 134 1.16 -12.04 14.08
CA ARG A 134 -0.25 -11.94 14.49
C ARG A 134 -0.43 -12.55 15.87
N GLU A 135 0.12 -13.74 16.10
CA GLU A 135 0.03 -14.45 17.37
C GLU A 135 0.73 -13.68 18.49
N ARG A 136 1.91 -13.11 18.25
CA ARG A 136 2.63 -12.28 19.23
C ARG A 136 1.79 -11.08 19.67
N ARG A 137 1.25 -10.32 18.72
CA ARG A 137 0.37 -9.17 19.02
C ARG A 137 -0.91 -9.59 19.72
N HIS A 138 -1.45 -10.76 19.39
CA HIS A 138 -2.65 -11.29 20.03
C HIS A 138 -2.36 -11.66 21.49
N ARG A 139 -1.25 -12.35 21.73
CA ARG A 139 -0.79 -12.77 23.06
C ARG A 139 -0.54 -11.58 23.97
N GLU A 140 0.18 -10.56 23.50
CA GLU A 140 0.44 -9.33 24.27
C GLU A 140 -0.87 -8.63 24.68
N LYS A 141 -1.86 -8.56 23.77
CA LYS A 141 -3.18 -8.01 24.08
C LYS A 141 -3.95 -8.84 25.11
N MET A 142 -3.82 -10.15 25.06
CA MET A 142 -4.47 -11.04 26.04
C MET A 142 -3.83 -10.92 27.41
N GLU A 143 -2.50 -10.76 27.48
CA GLU A 143 -1.80 -10.58 28.74
C GLU A 143 -2.18 -9.26 29.41
N GLN A 144 -2.21 -8.15 28.66
CA GLN A 144 -2.67 -6.85 29.17
C GLN A 144 -4.09 -6.91 29.75
N LYS A 145 -4.99 -7.63 29.08
CA LYS A 145 -6.36 -7.85 29.59
C LYS A 145 -6.37 -8.65 30.89
N LYS A 146 -5.52 -9.69 30.97
CA LYS A 146 -5.41 -10.52 32.15
C LYS A 146 -4.84 -9.75 33.35
N GLU A 147 -3.80 -8.94 33.13
CA GLU A 147 -3.25 -8.03 34.15
C GLU A 147 -4.31 -7.04 34.65
N ALA A 148 -5.10 -6.45 33.75
CA ALA A 148 -6.19 -5.56 34.15
C ALA A 148 -7.25 -6.27 34.99
N LEU A 149 -7.63 -7.51 34.64
CA LEU A 149 -8.56 -8.32 35.43
C LEU A 149 -7.99 -8.69 36.80
N ASP A 150 -6.70 -8.97 36.91
CA ASP A 150 -6.02 -9.23 38.19
C ASP A 150 -6.05 -7.99 39.10
N LEU A 151 -5.78 -6.80 38.56
CA LEU A 151 -5.89 -5.55 39.30
C LEU A 151 -7.31 -5.32 39.82
N LEU A 152 -8.33 -5.57 38.99
CA LEU A 152 -9.74 -5.45 39.39
C LEU A 152 -10.09 -6.45 40.50
N SER A 153 -9.63 -7.70 40.39
CA SER A 153 -9.81 -8.73 41.42
C SER A 153 -9.23 -8.28 42.76
N ARG A 154 -8.00 -7.76 42.76
CA ARG A 154 -7.33 -7.26 43.97
C ARG A 154 -8.07 -6.10 44.62
N LEU A 155 -8.68 -5.21 43.83
CA LEU A 155 -9.51 -4.11 44.34
C LEU A 155 -10.78 -4.63 45.00
N ILE A 156 -11.48 -5.60 44.38
CA ILE A 156 -12.68 -6.21 44.97
C ILE A 156 -12.35 -6.84 46.32
N THR A 157 -11.28 -7.64 46.41
CA THR A 157 -10.85 -8.26 47.66
C THR A 157 -10.48 -7.25 48.75
N ALA A 158 -9.94 -6.08 48.36
CA ALA A 158 -9.61 -5.01 49.30
C ALA A 158 -10.85 -4.28 49.83
N LEU A 159 -11.94 -4.24 49.05
CA LEU A 159 -13.22 -3.62 49.43
C LEU A 159 -14.14 -4.57 50.22
N GLU A 160 -13.93 -5.88 50.12
CA GLU A 160 -14.65 -6.89 50.93
C GLU A 160 -14.08 -7.04 52.36
N LYS A 161 -12.99 -6.35 52.70
CA LYS A 161 -12.46 -6.22 54.06
C LYS A 161 -12.93 -4.93 54.73
#